data_AF-A0AAX1XCS8-F1
#
_entry.id   AF-A0AAX1XCS8-F1
#
_cell.length_a   1.000
_cell.length_b   1.000
_cell.length_c   1.000
_cell.angle_alpha   90.00
_cell.angle_beta   90.00
_cell.angle_gamma   90.00
#
_symmetry.space_group_name_H-M   'P 1'
#
loop_
_entity.id
_entity.type
_entity.pdbx_description
1 polymer ?
#
loop_
_entity_poly.entity_id
_entity_poly.type
_entity_poly.pdbx_seq_one_letter_code
_entity_poly.pdbx_strand_id
1 'polypeptide(L)'
;MSKTSIEWSPGARLNRCRASGATMGTRYGAQFYAPPTADARAIAAALDAAVRAVDAQMSNWKADSDLSRLNRATPGSWTPICANLAAVLVRAREIGRETDNAFNIGVGTLVDRWGFGPGAAANRQADNERAANRQAAGRHTVARRTVARHMVARHTVDRHTADRQTADRQTKDGRTPDRQPARPAGPANGLSGAIDARRRASILRGPVPSPCRPIDELLEVDVARGRVRRLADVAFDLCGIAKGFGVDELARVLDRHGIGAWLVGIDGELRARGCKPDGSPWAIALEAPDYGRRGAMGAIDLVDAAVATSGDYRHWADFGGERLSHTMDPRAGAPLRGDIASVTVVAPTCTDADAYATALMVLGAQAGCAHAERHGLDALFVVRDGDALRTIGCGAFADAGPAG
;
A
#
# COMPACT_ATOMS: atom_id res chain seq x y z
N MET A 1 -17.94 -3.08 6.23
CA MET A 1 -19.22 -3.13 5.49
C MET A 1 -19.07 -2.31 4.22
N SER A 2 -19.47 -2.85 3.07
CA SER A 2 -19.51 -2.12 1.79
C SER A 2 -20.51 -0.97 1.87
N LYS A 3 -20.20 0.16 1.22
CA LYS A 3 -21.08 1.31 1.05
C LYS A 3 -21.46 1.41 -0.43
N THR A 4 -22.76 1.51 -0.69
CA THR A 4 -23.31 1.67 -2.03
C THR A 4 -24.09 2.97 -2.10
N SER A 5 -23.91 3.73 -3.17
CA SER A 5 -24.71 4.92 -3.47
C SER A 5 -25.11 4.93 -4.94
N ILE A 6 -26.30 5.43 -5.25
CA ILE A 6 -26.84 5.51 -6.61
C ILE A 6 -27.29 6.95 -6.83
N GLU A 7 -26.77 7.56 -7.89
CA GLU A 7 -27.12 8.90 -8.33
C GLU A 7 -28.00 8.77 -9.59
N TRP A 8 -29.16 9.40 -9.53
CA TRP A 8 -30.17 9.38 -10.59
C TRP A 8 -30.19 10.73 -11.27
N SER A 9 -30.11 10.72 -12.60
CA SER A 9 -30.35 11.91 -13.42
C SER A 9 -31.72 11.76 -14.09
N PRO A 10 -32.67 12.70 -13.87
CA PRO A 10 -33.97 12.66 -14.54
C PRO A 10 -33.81 12.55 -16.06
N GLY A 11 -34.44 11.53 -16.66
CA GLY A 11 -34.39 11.28 -18.10
C GLY A 11 -33.17 10.48 -18.60
N ALA A 12 -32.23 10.10 -17.74
CA ALA A 12 -31.08 9.29 -18.14
C ALA A 12 -31.47 7.81 -18.37
N ARG A 13 -30.92 7.21 -19.43
CA ARG A 13 -31.08 5.78 -19.74
C ARG A 13 -30.31 4.87 -18.78
N LEU A 14 -29.30 5.41 -18.10
CA LEU A 14 -28.43 4.71 -17.16
C LEU A 14 -28.27 5.53 -15.89
N ASN A 15 -28.19 4.84 -14.75
CA ASN A 15 -27.89 5.41 -13.45
C ASN A 15 -26.40 5.34 -13.17
N ARG A 16 -25.88 6.36 -12.49
CA ARG A 16 -24.51 6.31 -11.98
C ARG A 16 -24.51 5.64 -10.61
N CYS A 17 -23.85 4.49 -10.54
CA CYS A 17 -23.71 3.72 -9.31
C CYS A 17 -22.28 3.80 -8.78
N ARG A 18 -22.15 3.79 -7.45
CA ARG A 18 -20.86 3.65 -6.77
C ARG A 18 -20.93 2.59 -5.68
N ALA A 19 -19.89 1.77 -5.59
CA ALA A 19 -19.67 0.84 -4.50
C ALA A 19 -18.24 0.99 -3.96
N SER A 20 -18.06 0.86 -2.66
CA SER A 20 -16.73 0.90 -2.04
C SER A 20 -16.71 0.13 -0.73
N GLY A 21 -15.55 -0.39 -0.37
CA GLY A 21 -15.39 -1.16 0.87
C GLY A 21 -13.91 -1.35 1.22
N ALA A 22 -13.65 -1.94 2.38
CA ALA A 22 -12.30 -2.27 2.80
C ALA A 22 -11.87 -3.62 2.22
N THR A 23 -10.62 -3.75 1.80
CA THR A 23 -10.02 -5.00 1.34
C THR A 23 -8.50 -4.89 1.39
N MET A 24 -7.78 -5.99 1.64
CA MET A 24 -6.30 -6.07 1.51
C MET A 24 -5.53 -4.94 2.23
N GLY A 25 -5.98 -4.54 3.42
CA GLY A 25 -5.35 -3.44 4.18
C GLY A 25 -5.61 -2.03 3.63
N THR A 26 -6.41 -1.90 2.58
CA THR A 26 -6.80 -0.64 1.92
C THR A 26 -8.31 -0.64 1.60
N ARG A 27 -8.73 0.05 0.54
CA ARG A 27 -10.10 0.12 0.05
C ARG A 27 -10.19 -0.17 -1.44
N TYR A 28 -11.29 -0.82 -1.83
CA TYR A 28 -11.71 -0.86 -3.22
C TYR A 28 -12.75 0.23 -3.50
N GLY A 29 -12.82 0.62 -4.77
CA GLY A 29 -13.86 1.49 -5.32
C GLY A 29 -14.34 0.96 -6.66
N ALA A 30 -15.62 1.16 -6.94
CA ALA A 30 -16.24 0.89 -8.22
C ALA A 30 -17.18 2.04 -8.56
N GLN A 31 -17.03 2.60 -9.75
CA GLN A 31 -18.00 3.49 -10.39
C GLN A 31 -18.47 2.82 -11.67
N PHE A 32 -19.79 2.74 -11.87
CA PHE A 32 -20.34 2.08 -13.04
C PHE A 32 -21.70 2.68 -13.43
N TYR A 33 -22.08 2.49 -14.70
CA TYR A 33 -23.37 2.94 -15.22
C TYR A 33 -24.27 1.76 -15.53
N ALA A 34 -25.40 1.66 -14.85
CA ALA A 34 -26.32 0.52 -14.94
C ALA A 34 -27.73 0.97 -15.33
N PRO A 35 -28.51 0.14 -16.04
CA PRO A 35 -29.90 0.48 -16.33
C PRO A 35 -30.73 0.59 -15.04
N PRO A 36 -31.82 1.38 -15.03
CA PRO A 36 -32.72 1.50 -13.88
C PRO A 36 -33.27 0.18 -13.32
N THR A 37 -33.30 -0.86 -14.15
CA THR A 37 -33.76 -2.21 -13.80
C THR A 37 -32.70 -3.07 -13.12
N ALA A 38 -31.43 -2.65 -13.12
CA ALA A 38 -30.35 -3.42 -12.50
C ALA A 38 -30.41 -3.33 -10.97
N ASP A 39 -30.22 -4.48 -10.30
CA ASP A 39 -30.06 -4.52 -8.85
C ASP A 39 -28.64 -4.09 -8.45
N ALA A 40 -28.44 -2.78 -8.33
CA ALA A 40 -27.17 -2.19 -7.92
C ALA A 40 -26.70 -2.64 -6.52
N ARG A 41 -27.62 -3.07 -5.64
CA ARG A 41 -27.26 -3.57 -4.31
C ARG A 41 -26.71 -4.99 -4.41
N ALA A 42 -27.31 -5.85 -5.22
CA ALA A 42 -26.78 -7.18 -5.51
C ALA A 42 -25.40 -7.09 -6.20
N ILE A 43 -25.24 -6.19 -7.17
CA ILE A 43 -23.94 -5.95 -7.82
C ILE A 43 -22.89 -5.52 -6.78
N ALA A 44 -23.22 -4.55 -5.92
CA ALA A 44 -22.29 -4.10 -4.88
C ALA A 44 -21.92 -5.21 -3.87
N ALA A 45 -22.87 -6.08 -3.53
CA ALA A 45 -22.60 -7.25 -2.69
C ALA A 45 -21.67 -8.26 -3.39
N ALA A 46 -21.87 -8.49 -4.69
CA ALA A 46 -20.99 -9.36 -5.49
C ALA A 46 -19.57 -8.80 -5.61
N LEU A 47 -19.42 -7.48 -5.77
CA LEU A 47 -18.12 -6.80 -5.77
C LEU A 47 -17.39 -6.97 -4.43
N ASP A 48 -18.10 -6.77 -3.29
CA ASP A 48 -17.54 -6.99 -1.96
C ASP A 48 -17.10 -8.45 -1.73
N ALA A 49 -17.94 -9.40 -2.18
CA ALA A 49 -17.65 -10.82 -2.07
C ALA A 49 -16.40 -11.21 -2.88
N ALA A 50 -16.24 -10.67 -4.10
CA ALA A 50 -15.11 -10.95 -4.96
C ALA A 50 -13.78 -10.54 -4.32
N VAL A 51 -13.66 -9.29 -3.85
CA VAL A 51 -12.41 -8.83 -3.23
C VAL A 51 -12.12 -9.51 -1.88
N ARG A 52 -13.16 -9.87 -1.12
CA ARG A 52 -12.99 -10.68 0.10
C ARG A 52 -12.49 -12.08 -0.21
N ALA A 53 -12.96 -12.70 -1.29
CA ALA A 53 -12.47 -14.00 -1.71
C ALA A 53 -10.98 -13.93 -2.04
N VAL A 54 -10.56 -12.92 -2.83
CA VAL A 54 -9.14 -12.73 -3.15
C VAL A 54 -8.30 -12.49 -1.88
N ASP A 55 -8.76 -11.65 -0.96
CA ASP A 55 -8.08 -11.38 0.31
C ASP A 55 -8.02 -12.62 1.23
N ALA A 56 -9.06 -13.46 1.25
CA ALA A 56 -9.04 -14.74 1.97
C ALA A 56 -8.12 -15.78 1.31
N GLN A 57 -7.90 -15.70 0.01
CA GLN A 57 -7.06 -16.66 -0.72
C GLN A 57 -5.58 -16.25 -0.70
N MET A 58 -5.27 -14.96 -0.83
CA MET A 58 -3.94 -14.49 -1.22
C MET A 58 -3.23 -13.64 -0.15
N SER A 59 -3.85 -13.38 1.00
CA SER A 59 -3.24 -12.53 2.03
C SER A 59 -2.12 -13.23 2.80
N ASN A 60 -0.94 -12.60 2.86
CA ASN A 60 0.14 -12.99 3.78
C ASN A 60 -0.19 -12.69 5.26
N TRP A 61 -1.20 -11.87 5.53
CA TRP A 61 -1.53 -11.37 6.87
C TRP A 61 -2.59 -12.21 7.59
N LYS A 62 -3.39 -12.96 6.84
CA LYS A 62 -4.39 -13.88 7.38
C LYS A 62 -3.78 -15.25 7.56
N ALA A 63 -3.74 -15.73 8.81
CA ALA A 63 -3.15 -17.02 9.13
C ALA A 63 -3.86 -18.17 8.40
N ASP A 64 -5.16 -18.06 8.17
CA ASP A 64 -6.02 -19.05 7.54
C ASP A 64 -6.10 -18.94 6.01
N SER A 65 -5.43 -17.97 5.37
CA SER A 65 -5.48 -17.84 3.91
C SER A 65 -4.85 -19.02 3.17
N ASP A 66 -5.29 -19.24 1.93
CA ASP A 66 -4.74 -20.32 1.08
C ASP A 66 -3.22 -20.17 0.91
N LEU A 67 -2.74 -18.94 0.64
CA LEU A 67 -1.31 -18.61 0.55
C LEU A 67 -0.56 -18.89 1.86
N SER A 68 -1.10 -18.48 3.01
CA SER A 68 -0.47 -18.72 4.31
C SER A 68 -0.41 -20.21 4.66
N ARG A 69 -1.42 -20.99 4.25
CA ARG A 69 -1.39 -22.46 4.38
C ARG A 69 -0.31 -23.07 3.50
N LEU A 70 -0.18 -22.63 2.24
CA LEU A 70 0.92 -23.04 1.35
C LEU A 70 2.29 -22.72 1.95
N ASN A 71 2.48 -21.51 2.47
CA ASN A 71 3.75 -21.08 3.07
C ASN A 71 4.15 -21.90 4.30
N ARG A 72 3.19 -22.46 5.04
CA ARG A 72 3.45 -23.35 6.19
C ARG A 72 3.56 -24.83 5.81
N ALA A 73 3.16 -25.21 4.60
CA ALA A 73 3.22 -26.60 4.16
C ALA A 73 4.68 -27.06 4.03
N THR A 74 4.94 -28.32 4.38
CA THR A 74 6.25 -28.94 4.22
C THR A 74 6.65 -28.93 2.73
N PRO A 75 7.88 -28.54 2.36
CA PRO A 75 8.33 -28.64 0.98
C PRO A 75 8.11 -30.05 0.42
N GLY A 76 7.67 -30.14 -0.83
CA GLY A 76 7.31 -31.37 -1.52
C GLY A 76 5.87 -31.84 -1.31
N SER A 77 5.17 -31.34 -0.27
CA SER A 77 3.79 -31.73 0.03
C SER A 77 2.76 -30.98 -0.82
N TRP A 78 1.79 -31.70 -1.37
CA TRP A 78 0.69 -31.11 -2.14
C TRP A 78 -0.35 -30.49 -1.23
N THR A 79 -0.71 -29.24 -1.53
CA THR A 79 -1.74 -28.45 -0.84
C THR A 79 -2.86 -28.10 -1.81
N PRO A 80 -4.13 -28.32 -1.47
CA PRO A 80 -5.26 -27.91 -2.30
C PRO A 80 -5.37 -26.39 -2.38
N ILE A 81 -5.68 -25.86 -3.56
CA ILE A 81 -5.85 -24.44 -3.83
C ILE A 81 -7.05 -24.17 -4.74
N CYS A 82 -7.62 -22.98 -4.59
CA CYS A 82 -8.69 -22.52 -5.48
C CYS A 82 -8.15 -22.11 -6.88
N ALA A 83 -9.07 -22.02 -7.85
CA ALA A 83 -8.75 -21.62 -9.22
C ALA A 83 -8.09 -20.23 -9.31
N ASN A 84 -8.52 -19.29 -8.47
CA ASN A 84 -7.97 -17.93 -8.44
C ASN A 84 -6.49 -17.95 -8.04
N LEU A 85 -6.14 -18.64 -6.95
CA LEU A 85 -4.75 -18.75 -6.52
C LEU A 85 -3.92 -19.51 -7.56
N ALA A 86 -4.46 -20.56 -8.17
CA ALA A 86 -3.78 -21.27 -9.26
C ALA A 86 -3.47 -20.33 -10.44
N ALA A 87 -4.43 -19.51 -10.86
CA ALA A 87 -4.26 -18.55 -11.95
C ALA A 87 -3.17 -17.52 -11.65
N VAL A 88 -3.17 -16.95 -10.43
CA VAL A 88 -2.14 -15.99 -10.01
C VAL A 88 -0.75 -16.63 -9.94
N LEU A 89 -0.63 -17.84 -9.38
CA LEU A 89 0.66 -18.54 -9.31
C LEU A 89 1.20 -18.91 -10.69
N VAL A 90 0.34 -19.33 -11.61
CA VAL A 90 0.74 -19.60 -13.00
C VAL A 90 1.21 -18.32 -13.67
N ARG A 91 0.43 -17.23 -13.58
CA ARG A 91 0.80 -15.97 -14.21
C ARG A 91 2.07 -15.35 -13.62
N ALA A 92 2.23 -15.43 -12.29
CA ALA A 92 3.45 -15.00 -11.62
C ALA A 92 4.70 -15.75 -12.12
N ARG A 93 4.58 -17.06 -12.38
CA ARG A 93 5.68 -17.87 -12.96
C ARG A 93 6.03 -17.43 -14.38
N GLU A 94 5.03 -17.16 -15.21
CA GLU A 94 5.23 -16.66 -16.58
C GLU A 94 5.96 -15.32 -16.57
N ILE A 95 5.45 -14.35 -15.80
CA ILE A 95 6.07 -13.02 -15.68
C ILE A 95 7.49 -13.13 -15.09
N GLY A 96 7.70 -14.01 -14.12
CA GLY A 96 9.03 -14.27 -13.58
C GLY A 96 10.03 -14.77 -14.63
N ARG A 97 9.60 -15.58 -15.61
CA ARG A 97 10.46 -15.99 -16.74
C ARG A 97 10.69 -14.84 -17.72
N GLU A 98 9.63 -14.15 -18.10
CA GLU A 98 9.66 -13.05 -19.07
C GLU A 98 10.57 -11.90 -18.62
N THR A 99 10.62 -11.67 -17.30
CA THR A 99 11.37 -10.58 -16.68
C THR A 99 12.76 -11.00 -16.17
N ASP A 100 13.23 -12.21 -16.52
CA ASP A 100 14.49 -12.78 -16.03
C ASP A 100 14.62 -12.67 -14.51
N ASN A 101 13.58 -13.11 -13.81
CA ASN A 101 13.47 -13.14 -12.36
C ASN A 101 13.45 -11.77 -11.66
N ALA A 102 13.29 -10.66 -12.40
CA ALA A 102 13.10 -9.34 -11.80
C ALA A 102 11.75 -9.25 -11.06
N PHE A 103 10.71 -9.92 -11.56
CA PHE A 103 9.52 -10.25 -10.77
C PHE A 103 9.67 -11.62 -10.13
N ASN A 104 9.58 -11.71 -8.81
CA ASN A 104 9.69 -12.98 -8.09
C ASN A 104 8.81 -12.99 -6.83
N ILE A 105 7.81 -13.87 -6.80
CA ILE A 105 6.93 -14.04 -5.63
C ILE A 105 7.60 -14.80 -4.47
N GLY A 106 8.75 -15.44 -4.68
CA GLY A 106 9.57 -16.11 -3.67
C GLY A 106 10.34 -15.16 -2.74
N VAL A 107 10.14 -13.85 -2.86
CA VAL A 107 10.75 -12.84 -1.98
C VAL A 107 10.13 -12.78 -0.59
N GLY A 108 9.10 -13.55 -0.26
CA GLY A 108 8.38 -13.44 1.02
C GLY A 108 9.27 -13.59 2.25
N THR A 109 10.20 -14.55 2.24
CA THR A 109 11.20 -14.70 3.32
C THR A 109 12.10 -13.47 3.46
N LEU A 110 12.42 -12.83 2.34
CA LEU A 110 13.23 -11.62 2.31
C LEU A 110 12.44 -10.42 2.84
N VAL A 111 11.19 -10.25 2.40
CA VAL A 111 10.22 -9.25 2.89
C VAL A 111 10.04 -9.35 4.40
N ASP A 112 9.87 -10.56 4.94
CA ASP A 112 9.77 -10.79 6.38
C ASP A 112 11.05 -10.40 7.14
N ARG A 113 12.22 -10.82 6.63
CA ARG A 113 13.53 -10.54 7.26
C ARG A 113 13.80 -9.03 7.34
N TRP A 114 13.45 -8.28 6.30
CA TRP A 114 13.59 -6.81 6.25
C TRP A 114 12.45 -6.07 6.96
N GLY A 115 11.51 -6.78 7.58
CA GLY A 115 10.53 -6.17 8.47
C GLY A 115 9.31 -5.56 7.78
N PHE A 116 9.07 -5.93 6.53
CA PHE A 116 7.91 -5.51 5.73
C PHE A 116 6.75 -6.50 5.80
N GLY A 117 7.02 -7.76 6.14
CA GLY A 117 6.00 -8.81 6.22
C GLY A 117 5.26 -8.91 7.57
N PRO A 118 4.32 -9.87 7.68
CA PRO A 118 3.40 -10.03 8.81
C PRO A 118 4.06 -10.11 10.19
N GLY A 119 5.19 -10.82 10.29
CA GLY A 119 5.91 -10.95 11.56
C GLY A 119 6.40 -9.63 12.13
N ALA A 120 6.66 -8.63 11.27
CA ALA A 120 7.14 -7.33 11.72
C ALA A 120 6.02 -6.40 12.19
N ALA A 121 4.83 -6.42 11.58
CA ALA A 121 3.74 -5.60 12.10
C ALA A 121 3.13 -6.17 13.39
N ALA A 122 3.10 -7.50 13.56
CA ALA A 122 2.71 -8.11 14.82
C ALA A 122 3.61 -7.63 15.99
N ASN A 123 4.92 -7.55 15.74
CA ASN A 123 5.88 -7.01 16.70
C ASN A 123 5.68 -5.50 16.96
N ARG A 124 5.49 -4.68 15.90
CA ARG A 124 5.19 -3.24 16.06
C ARG A 124 3.93 -2.99 16.88
N GLN A 125 2.88 -3.79 16.66
CA GLN A 125 1.64 -3.71 17.42
C GLN A 125 1.88 -4.04 18.90
N ALA A 126 2.58 -5.14 19.19
CA ALA A 126 2.93 -5.53 20.56
C ALA A 126 3.80 -4.48 21.26
N ASP A 127 4.74 -3.85 20.55
CA ASP A 127 5.58 -2.78 21.10
C ASP A 127 4.78 -1.50 21.39
N ASN A 128 3.85 -1.12 20.50
CA ASN A 128 2.94 0.00 20.71
C ASN A 128 2.03 -0.24 21.93
N GLU A 129 1.50 -1.45 22.08
CA GLU A 129 0.69 -1.84 23.25
C GLU A 129 1.51 -1.79 24.55
N ARG A 130 2.76 -2.28 24.53
CA ARG A 130 3.69 -2.19 25.67
C ARG A 130 4.07 -0.75 26.01
N ALA A 131 4.18 0.12 25.02
CA ALA A 131 4.44 1.55 25.22
C ALA A 131 3.23 2.27 25.82
N ALA A 132 2.04 2.01 25.29
CA ALA A 132 0.77 2.54 25.81
C ALA A 132 0.53 2.10 27.26
N ASN A 133 0.75 0.83 27.58
CA ASN A 133 0.61 0.30 28.93
C ASN A 133 1.63 0.92 29.91
N ARG A 134 2.86 1.20 29.49
CA ARG A 134 3.85 1.91 30.31
C ARG A 134 3.46 3.37 30.57
N GLN A 135 2.89 4.07 29.59
CA GLN A 135 2.38 5.43 29.80
C GLN A 135 1.16 5.45 30.74
N ALA A 136 0.26 4.47 30.63
CA ALA A 136 -0.88 4.32 31.54
C ALA A 136 -0.42 4.02 32.98
N ALA A 137 0.55 3.10 33.16
CA ALA A 137 1.13 2.79 34.47
C ALA A 137 1.88 3.98 35.11
N GLY A 138 2.58 4.77 34.29
CA GLY A 138 3.24 6.00 34.73
C GLY A 138 2.26 7.06 35.24
N ARG A 139 1.08 7.21 34.61
CA ARG A 139 0.01 8.11 35.09
C ARG A 139 -0.57 7.65 36.44
N HIS A 140 -0.71 6.34 36.67
CA HIS A 140 -1.15 5.81 37.96
C HIS A 140 -0.13 5.96 39.09
N THR A 141 1.17 5.96 38.77
CA THR A 141 2.24 6.17 39.77
C THR A 141 2.35 7.64 40.17
N VAL A 142 2.13 8.57 39.24
CA VAL A 142 2.07 10.01 39.52
C VAL A 142 0.82 10.35 40.35
N ALA A 143 -0.34 9.76 40.06
CA ALA A 143 -1.55 9.96 40.86
C ALA A 143 -1.40 9.47 42.32
N ARG A 144 -0.71 8.34 42.55
CA ARG A 144 -0.42 7.84 43.91
C ARG A 144 0.59 8.70 44.70
N ARG A 145 1.51 9.40 44.01
CA ARG A 145 2.44 10.34 44.66
C ARG A 145 1.80 11.68 45.03
N THR A 146 0.78 12.14 44.30
CA THR A 146 0.07 13.39 44.61
C THR A 146 -0.84 13.27 45.84
N VAL A 147 -1.45 12.10 46.07
CA VAL A 147 -2.28 11.84 47.26
C VAL A 147 -1.44 11.68 48.53
N ALA A 148 -0.23 11.12 48.44
CA ALA A 148 0.67 10.99 49.60
C ALA A 148 1.28 12.33 50.07
N ARG A 149 1.35 13.36 49.21
CA ARG A 149 1.88 14.70 49.58
C ARG A 149 0.82 15.64 50.19
N HIS A 150 -0.47 15.37 50.05
CA HIS A 150 -1.54 16.23 50.58
C HIS A 150 -1.99 15.89 52.02
N MET A 151 -1.41 14.87 52.65
CA MET A 151 -1.75 14.48 54.04
C MET A 151 -0.78 15.00 55.11
N VAL A 152 0.30 15.71 54.73
CA VAL A 152 1.29 16.27 55.67
C VAL A 152 1.49 17.76 55.42
N ALA A 153 0.42 18.55 55.54
CA ALA A 153 0.50 20.01 55.63
C ALA A 153 -0.87 20.60 56.05
N ARG A 154 -1.31 20.31 57.28
CA ARG A 154 -2.37 21.09 57.93
C ARG A 154 -2.08 21.27 59.42
N HIS A 155 -1.17 22.19 59.72
CA HIS A 155 -1.02 23.02 60.92
C HIS A 155 -0.11 24.15 60.38
N THR A 156 -0.43 25.44 60.36
CA THR A 156 -0.84 26.32 61.46
C THR A 156 -1.09 27.75 60.90
N VAL A 157 -2.01 28.49 61.55
CA VAL A 157 -2.04 29.96 61.78
C VAL A 157 -2.43 30.94 60.65
N ASP A 158 -3.72 31.30 60.66
CA ASP A 158 -4.34 32.61 60.94
C ASP A 158 -3.60 33.98 60.85
N ARG A 159 -4.40 34.95 60.35
CA ARG A 159 -4.53 36.41 60.66
C ARG A 159 -3.84 37.52 59.82
N HIS A 160 -4.74 38.29 59.16
CA HIS A 160 -4.92 39.77 59.16
C HIS A 160 -3.84 40.64 58.47
N THR A 161 -4.09 41.78 57.79
CA THR A 161 -5.26 42.62 57.42
C THR A 161 -4.76 43.75 56.49
N ALA A 162 -5.64 44.23 55.59
CA ALA A 162 -5.78 45.61 55.06
C ALA A 162 -4.61 46.19 54.19
N ASP A 163 -4.74 47.15 53.27
CA ASP A 163 -5.83 48.04 52.82
C ASP A 163 -5.38 48.76 51.51
N ARG A 164 -6.32 49.48 50.88
CA ARG A 164 -6.20 50.64 49.93
C ARG A 164 -6.42 50.47 48.41
N GLN A 165 -7.52 51.11 48.02
CA GLN A 165 -7.90 51.72 46.72
C GLN A 165 -6.94 52.92 46.38
N THR A 166 -6.80 53.49 45.18
CA THR A 166 -7.76 54.13 44.23
C THR A 166 -6.99 54.67 42.99
N ALA A 167 -7.70 54.81 41.84
CA ALA A 167 -7.51 55.76 40.72
C ALA A 167 -6.20 55.65 39.87
N ASP A 168 -6.09 56.04 38.59
CA ASP A 168 -6.87 56.90 37.68
C ASP A 168 -6.46 56.63 36.21
N ARG A 169 -7.35 57.02 35.29
CA ARG A 169 -7.26 57.46 33.86
C ARG A 169 -6.22 56.96 32.82
N GLN A 170 -6.81 56.74 31.65
CA GLN A 170 -6.33 56.66 30.25
C GLN A 170 -5.16 57.58 29.84
N THR A 171 -4.27 57.10 28.95
CA THR A 171 -4.19 57.50 27.53
C THR A 171 -3.11 56.73 26.73
N LYS A 172 -3.51 56.34 25.51
CA LYS A 172 -2.83 56.25 24.20
C LYS A 172 -1.43 55.63 23.96
N ASP A 173 -1.43 54.94 22.80
CA ASP A 173 -0.40 54.74 21.79
C ASP A 173 0.57 53.55 21.86
N GLY A 174 0.31 52.62 20.93
CA GLY A 174 1.30 52.16 19.94
C GLY A 174 2.42 51.25 20.40
N ARG A 175 2.28 49.93 20.14
CA ARG A 175 3.40 49.07 19.69
C ARG A 175 2.92 47.69 19.25
N THR A 176 3.57 47.23 18.18
CA THR A 176 3.56 45.93 17.50
C THR A 176 3.63 44.71 18.43
N PRO A 177 2.98 43.57 18.10
CA PRO A 177 3.12 42.34 18.88
C PRO A 177 4.46 41.65 18.57
N ASP A 178 5.29 41.59 19.60
CA ASP A 178 6.55 40.85 19.62
C ASP A 178 6.29 39.33 19.69
N ARG A 179 7.11 38.57 18.96
CA ARG A 179 7.02 37.10 18.84
C ARG A 179 7.49 36.46 20.14
N GLN A 180 6.62 35.69 20.80
CA GLN A 180 7.06 34.76 21.84
C GLN A 180 7.94 33.65 21.24
N PRO A 181 9.10 33.34 21.82
CA PRO A 181 9.93 32.23 21.39
C PRO A 181 9.30 30.88 21.76
N ALA A 182 9.37 29.94 20.82
CA ALA A 182 8.91 28.57 20.97
C ALA A 182 9.60 27.86 22.15
N ARG A 183 8.82 27.13 22.94
CA ARG A 183 9.31 26.23 23.99
C ARG A 183 10.16 25.10 23.37
N PRO A 184 11.28 24.70 24.00
CA PRO A 184 12.10 23.59 23.51
C PRO A 184 11.35 22.26 23.61
N ALA A 185 11.46 21.46 22.56
CA ALA A 185 10.97 20.08 22.53
C ALA A 185 11.64 19.26 23.64
N GLY A 186 10.84 18.60 24.48
CA GLY A 186 11.32 17.66 25.49
C GLY A 186 11.99 16.43 24.84
N PRO A 187 12.87 15.73 25.57
CA PRO A 187 13.71 14.69 24.99
C PRO A 187 12.87 13.52 24.47
N ALA A 188 13.17 13.09 23.24
CA ALA A 188 12.62 11.89 22.65
C ALA A 188 12.99 10.66 23.50
N ASN A 189 12.01 9.77 23.71
CA ASN A 189 12.16 8.50 24.43
C ASN A 189 13.28 7.62 23.83
N GLY A 190 14.48 7.65 24.43
CA GLY A 190 15.67 6.91 23.98
C GLY A 190 15.62 5.37 24.08
N LEU A 191 14.53 4.78 24.57
CA LEU A 191 14.38 3.33 24.70
C LEU A 191 13.83 2.64 23.45
N SER A 192 13.08 3.36 22.60
CA SER A 192 12.59 2.83 21.31
C SER A 192 13.74 2.65 20.31
N GLY A 193 14.65 3.63 20.26
CA GLY A 193 15.83 3.59 19.37
C GLY A 193 16.84 2.50 19.69
N ALA A 194 16.93 2.04 20.95
CA ALA A 194 17.86 0.98 21.35
C ALA A 194 17.37 -0.43 20.94
N ILE A 195 16.06 -0.66 20.94
CA ILE A 195 15.44 -1.91 20.45
C ILE A 195 15.60 -1.98 18.92
N ASP A 196 15.39 -0.85 18.24
CA ASP A 196 15.56 -0.72 16.80
C ASP A 196 17.04 -0.94 16.38
N ALA A 197 18.00 -0.40 17.13
CA ALA A 197 19.43 -0.59 16.89
C ALA A 197 19.93 -2.03 17.08
N ARG A 198 19.43 -2.77 18.09
CA ARG A 198 19.76 -4.20 18.26
C ARG A 198 19.15 -5.07 17.16
N ARG A 199 17.97 -4.70 16.66
CA ARG A 199 17.29 -5.35 15.54
C ARG A 199 18.02 -5.10 14.20
N ARG A 200 18.48 -3.86 13.97
CA ARG A 200 19.39 -3.48 12.86
C ARG A 200 20.64 -4.35 12.84
N ALA A 201 21.29 -4.51 14.00
CA ALA A 201 22.47 -5.35 14.12
C ALA A 201 22.17 -6.83 13.84
N SER A 202 20.99 -7.34 14.21
CA SER A 202 20.61 -8.74 13.95
C SER A 202 20.28 -9.02 12.48
N ILE A 203 19.64 -8.09 11.77
CA ILE A 203 19.29 -8.23 10.34
C ILE A 203 20.56 -8.17 9.47
N LEU A 204 21.52 -7.31 9.85
CA LEU A 204 22.81 -7.15 9.16
C LEU A 204 23.86 -8.21 9.56
N ARG A 205 23.64 -9.01 10.61
CA ARG A 205 24.59 -10.04 11.09
C ARG A 205 24.21 -11.48 10.70
N GLY A 206 23.09 -11.68 10.00
CA GLY A 206 22.75 -12.98 9.38
C GLY A 206 23.58 -13.23 8.11
N PRO A 207 23.63 -14.47 7.58
CA PRO A 207 24.28 -14.73 6.30
C PRO A 207 23.74 -13.78 5.22
N VAL A 208 24.67 -13.26 4.39
CA VAL A 208 24.40 -12.34 3.28
C VAL A 208 23.25 -12.90 2.45
N PRO A 209 22.20 -12.10 2.14
CA PRO A 209 21.09 -12.59 1.35
C PRO A 209 21.58 -13.13 0.02
N SER A 210 21.21 -14.38 -0.28
CA SER A 210 21.48 -14.98 -1.58
C SER A 210 20.39 -14.55 -2.57
N PRO A 211 20.71 -14.47 -3.87
CA PRO A 211 19.70 -14.27 -4.91
C PRO A 211 18.54 -15.24 -4.74
N CYS A 212 17.32 -14.75 -4.90
CA CYS A 212 16.14 -15.59 -4.97
C CYS A 212 16.24 -16.51 -6.18
N ARG A 213 15.98 -17.81 -5.98
CA ARG A 213 15.88 -18.77 -7.07
C ARG A 213 14.68 -18.44 -7.97
N PRO A 214 14.73 -18.79 -9.27
CA PRO A 214 13.59 -18.65 -10.17
C PRO A 214 12.33 -19.32 -9.61
N ILE A 215 11.15 -18.72 -9.83
CA ILE A 215 9.87 -19.21 -9.28
C ILE A 215 9.61 -20.68 -9.66
N ASP A 216 10.04 -21.10 -10.85
CA ASP A 216 9.91 -22.47 -11.33
C ASP A 216 10.66 -23.52 -10.51
N GLU A 217 11.72 -23.10 -9.83
CA GLU A 217 12.46 -23.96 -8.92
C GLU A 217 11.85 -23.99 -7.52
N LEU A 218 10.92 -23.07 -7.23
CA LEU A 218 10.35 -22.85 -5.91
C LEU A 218 8.98 -23.49 -5.74
N LEU A 219 8.19 -23.66 -6.79
CA LEU A 219 6.85 -24.26 -6.71
C LEU A 219 6.41 -25.01 -7.96
N GLU A 220 5.51 -25.96 -7.77
CA GLU A 220 4.83 -26.69 -8.84
C GLU A 220 3.31 -26.57 -8.66
N VAL A 221 2.61 -26.20 -9.73
CA VAL A 221 1.14 -26.06 -9.76
C VAL A 221 0.55 -27.15 -10.66
N ASP A 222 -0.34 -27.98 -10.12
CA ASP A 222 -1.17 -28.93 -10.85
C ASP A 222 -2.59 -28.34 -10.95
N VAL A 223 -2.81 -27.55 -12.00
CA VAL A 223 -4.06 -26.82 -12.25
C VAL A 223 -5.23 -27.79 -12.42
N ALA A 224 -5.02 -28.91 -13.12
CA ALA A 224 -6.05 -29.90 -13.39
C ALA A 224 -6.60 -30.54 -12.10
N ARG A 225 -5.75 -30.71 -11.08
CA ARG A 225 -6.16 -31.25 -9.77
C ARG A 225 -6.34 -30.18 -8.69
N GLY A 226 -6.23 -28.89 -9.02
CA GLY A 226 -6.43 -27.79 -8.07
C GLY A 226 -5.48 -27.87 -6.87
N ARG A 227 -4.20 -28.12 -7.10
CA ARG A 227 -3.20 -28.26 -6.02
C ARG A 227 -1.85 -27.67 -6.40
N VAL A 228 -1.09 -27.27 -5.38
CA VAL A 228 0.26 -26.72 -5.50
C VAL A 228 1.16 -27.33 -4.44
N ARG A 229 2.46 -27.44 -4.74
CA ARG A 229 3.47 -27.73 -3.74
C ARG A 229 4.62 -26.74 -3.85
N ARG A 230 5.13 -26.36 -2.69
CA ARG A 230 6.39 -25.64 -2.57
C ARG A 230 7.55 -26.64 -2.67
N LEU A 231 8.65 -26.29 -3.31
CA LEU A 231 9.80 -27.16 -3.57
C LEU A 231 11.05 -26.80 -2.75
N ALA A 232 11.06 -25.64 -2.10
CA ALA A 232 12.20 -25.16 -1.29
C ALA A 232 11.71 -24.50 0.00
N ASP A 233 12.61 -24.28 0.97
CA ASP A 233 12.24 -23.60 2.20
C ASP A 233 12.15 -22.06 2.06
N VAL A 234 11.17 -21.60 1.28
CA VAL A 234 10.86 -20.19 1.01
C VAL A 234 9.43 -19.84 1.40
N ALA A 235 9.14 -18.56 1.66
CA ALA A 235 7.78 -18.05 1.75
C ALA A 235 7.43 -17.25 0.49
N PHE A 236 6.21 -17.46 -0.03
CA PHE A 236 5.68 -16.70 -1.14
C PHE A 236 4.95 -15.44 -0.68
N ASP A 237 5.12 -14.37 -1.44
CA ASP A 237 4.48 -13.07 -1.29
C ASP A 237 3.82 -12.69 -2.62
N LEU A 238 2.53 -12.35 -2.57
CA LEU A 238 1.74 -11.98 -3.74
C LEU A 238 1.37 -10.49 -3.76
N CYS A 239 2.00 -9.65 -2.93
CA CYS A 239 1.65 -8.23 -2.81
C CYS A 239 1.80 -7.44 -4.12
N GLY A 240 2.73 -7.84 -4.99
CA GLY A 240 2.93 -7.20 -6.31
C GLY A 240 2.10 -7.77 -7.45
N ILE A 241 1.02 -8.52 -7.18
CA ILE A 241 0.12 -9.07 -8.21
C ILE A 241 -1.33 -9.27 -7.73
N ALA A 242 -1.53 -9.50 -6.43
CA ALA A 242 -2.84 -9.87 -5.89
C ALA A 242 -3.86 -8.72 -5.93
N LYS A 243 -3.42 -7.46 -5.83
CA LYS A 243 -4.34 -6.31 -5.93
C LYS A 243 -4.82 -6.16 -7.37
N GLY A 244 -3.92 -6.22 -8.35
CA GLY A 244 -4.27 -6.26 -9.76
C GLY A 244 -5.26 -7.38 -10.09
N PHE A 245 -5.03 -8.58 -9.56
CA PHE A 245 -5.98 -9.69 -9.70
C PHE A 245 -7.34 -9.39 -9.05
N GLY A 246 -7.35 -8.76 -7.87
CA GLY A 246 -8.57 -8.31 -7.20
C GLY A 246 -9.37 -7.30 -8.03
N VAL A 247 -8.69 -6.39 -8.73
CA VAL A 247 -9.31 -5.44 -9.66
C VAL A 247 -9.91 -6.16 -10.87
N ASP A 248 -9.22 -7.16 -11.40
CA ASP A 248 -9.75 -7.99 -12.49
C ASP A 248 -10.97 -8.82 -12.06
N GLU A 249 -11.04 -9.28 -10.81
CA GLU A 249 -12.23 -9.92 -10.26
C GLU A 249 -13.42 -8.95 -10.11
N LEU A 250 -13.17 -7.70 -9.71
CA LEU A 250 -14.20 -6.65 -9.72
C LEU A 250 -14.74 -6.41 -11.14
N ALA A 251 -13.85 -6.34 -12.13
CA ALA A 251 -14.21 -6.21 -13.54
C ALA A 251 -15.08 -7.40 -14.01
N ARG A 252 -14.66 -8.64 -13.71
CA ARG A 252 -15.43 -9.85 -14.05
C ARG A 252 -16.82 -9.86 -13.43
N VAL A 253 -17.00 -9.34 -12.22
CA VAL A 253 -18.33 -9.18 -11.62
C VAL A 253 -19.20 -8.27 -12.48
N LEU A 254 -18.71 -7.08 -12.85
CA LEU A 254 -19.47 -6.12 -13.66
C LEU A 254 -19.80 -6.67 -15.05
N ASP A 255 -18.86 -7.37 -15.68
CA ASP A 255 -19.07 -8.00 -16.99
C ASP A 255 -20.13 -9.10 -16.93
N ARG A 256 -20.15 -9.94 -15.88
CA ARG A 256 -21.21 -10.96 -15.67
C ARG A 256 -22.59 -10.35 -15.44
N HIS A 257 -22.64 -9.12 -14.93
CA HIS A 257 -23.88 -8.35 -14.79
C HIS A 257 -24.24 -7.53 -16.06
N GLY A 258 -23.48 -7.69 -17.16
CA GLY A 258 -23.73 -7.01 -18.42
C GLY A 258 -23.46 -5.51 -18.40
N ILE A 259 -22.65 -5.04 -17.45
CA ILE A 259 -22.35 -3.61 -17.31
C ILE A 259 -21.19 -3.25 -18.25
N GLY A 260 -21.46 -2.35 -19.21
CA GLY A 260 -20.51 -2.00 -20.28
C GLY A 260 -19.66 -0.75 -20.04
N ALA A 261 -19.95 0.04 -19.01
CA ALA A 261 -19.26 1.30 -18.71
C ALA A 261 -18.91 1.39 -17.23
N TRP A 262 -17.63 1.20 -16.89
CA TRP A 262 -17.18 1.18 -15.51
C TRP A 262 -15.71 1.53 -15.31
N LEU A 263 -15.38 1.93 -14.09
CA LEU A 263 -14.04 2.08 -13.53
C LEU A 263 -14.02 1.41 -12.16
N VAL A 264 -13.12 0.46 -11.95
CA VAL A 264 -12.90 -0.24 -10.69
C VAL A 264 -11.45 -0.11 -10.25
N GLY A 265 -11.20 -0.20 -8.95
CA GLY A 265 -9.84 -0.17 -8.44
C GLY A 265 -9.71 -0.58 -6.99
N ILE A 266 -8.48 -0.91 -6.63
CA ILE A 266 -8.01 -1.16 -5.27
C ILE A 266 -6.76 -0.30 -5.11
N ASP A 267 -6.84 0.78 -4.34
CA ASP A 267 -5.71 1.71 -4.16
C ASP A 267 -5.19 2.32 -5.49
N GLY A 268 -3.93 2.06 -5.88
CA GLY A 268 -3.30 2.55 -7.10
C GLY A 268 -3.53 1.66 -8.34
N GLU A 269 -4.17 0.51 -8.15
CA GLU A 269 -4.49 -0.46 -9.19
C GLU A 269 -5.91 -0.20 -9.69
N LEU A 270 -6.05 0.08 -11.00
CA LEU A 270 -7.29 0.54 -11.61
C LEU A 270 -7.54 -0.18 -12.94
N ARG A 271 -8.81 -0.36 -13.29
CA ARG A 271 -9.22 -0.86 -14.60
C ARG A 271 -10.52 -0.20 -15.04
N ALA A 272 -10.62 0.11 -16.32
CA ALA A 272 -11.80 0.69 -16.92
C ALA A 272 -12.31 -0.12 -18.12
N ARG A 273 -13.60 0.01 -18.39
CA ARG A 273 -14.26 -0.53 -19.58
C ARG A 273 -15.22 0.50 -20.17
N GLY A 274 -15.20 0.61 -21.49
CA GLY A 274 -16.00 1.55 -22.26
C GLY A 274 -15.81 3.01 -21.86
N CYS A 275 -16.58 3.89 -22.49
CA CYS A 275 -16.66 5.30 -22.11
C CYS A 275 -17.81 5.55 -21.12
N LYS A 276 -17.78 6.71 -20.48
CA LYS A 276 -18.94 7.23 -19.74
C LYS A 276 -20.12 7.50 -20.71
N PRO A 277 -21.37 7.65 -20.22
CA PRO A 277 -22.54 7.89 -21.07
C PRO A 277 -22.45 9.14 -21.96
N ASP A 278 -21.62 10.12 -21.59
CA ASP A 278 -21.34 11.32 -22.39
C ASP A 278 -20.27 11.09 -23.47
N GLY A 279 -19.76 9.87 -23.62
CA GLY A 279 -18.69 9.50 -24.54
C GLY A 279 -17.28 9.76 -24.02
N SER A 280 -17.12 10.44 -22.88
CA SER A 280 -15.81 10.75 -22.32
C SER A 280 -15.11 9.50 -21.75
N PRO A 281 -13.77 9.41 -21.85
CA PRO A 281 -13.00 8.34 -21.22
C PRO A 281 -12.93 8.51 -19.69
N TRP A 282 -12.28 7.56 -19.03
CA TRP A 282 -12.03 7.60 -17.59
C TRP A 282 -10.69 8.27 -17.29
N ALA A 283 -10.71 9.56 -16.97
CA ALA A 283 -9.51 10.30 -16.56
C ALA A 283 -8.99 9.82 -15.19
N ILE A 284 -7.75 9.36 -15.17
CA ILE A 284 -7.03 8.85 -14.00
C ILE A 284 -5.84 9.76 -13.72
N ALA A 285 -5.77 10.31 -12.50
CA ALA A 285 -4.62 11.11 -12.09
C ALA A 285 -3.39 10.24 -11.84
N LEU A 286 -2.24 10.66 -12.37
CA LEU A 286 -0.94 10.10 -12.07
C LEU A 286 -0.37 10.79 -10.83
N GLU A 287 -0.10 10.03 -9.79
CA GLU A 287 0.36 10.56 -8.52
C GLU A 287 1.82 11.00 -8.58
N ALA A 288 2.11 12.21 -8.08
CA ALA A 288 3.48 12.68 -7.93
C ALA A 288 4.17 11.93 -6.78
N PRO A 289 5.40 11.41 -6.97
CA PRO A 289 6.08 10.56 -5.97
C PRO A 289 6.72 11.40 -4.85
N ASP A 290 5.85 12.05 -4.08
CA ASP A 290 6.17 12.92 -2.96
C ASP A 290 5.85 12.23 -1.63
N TYR A 291 6.82 12.24 -0.73
CA TYR A 291 6.75 11.60 0.58
C TYR A 291 5.81 12.31 1.57
N GLY A 292 5.69 13.64 1.47
CA GLY A 292 4.99 14.47 2.45
C GLY A 292 3.58 14.89 2.02
N ARG A 293 3.31 14.92 0.71
CA ARG A 293 2.00 15.33 0.17
C ARG A 293 1.47 14.34 -0.85
N ARG A 294 0.14 14.31 -1.00
CA ARG A 294 -0.52 13.71 -2.16
C ARG A 294 -0.77 14.81 -3.18
N GLY A 295 -0.30 14.62 -4.41
CA GLY A 295 -0.50 15.53 -5.52
C GLY A 295 -0.52 14.76 -6.83
N ALA A 296 -1.12 15.32 -7.88
CA ALA A 296 -1.07 14.75 -9.22
C ALA A 296 0.05 15.44 -10.02
N MET A 297 0.81 14.66 -10.79
CA MET A 297 1.75 15.20 -11.78
C MET A 297 1.21 15.17 -13.21
N GLY A 298 0.08 14.49 -13.43
CA GLY A 298 -0.56 14.40 -14.72
C GLY A 298 -1.86 13.60 -14.64
N ALA A 299 -2.46 13.33 -15.79
CA ALA A 299 -3.58 12.43 -15.92
C ALA A 299 -3.49 11.65 -17.24
N ILE A 300 -4.05 10.45 -17.23
CA ILE A 300 -4.24 9.61 -18.41
C ILE A 300 -5.70 9.26 -18.58
N ASP A 301 -6.12 9.06 -19.82
CA ASP A 301 -7.46 8.60 -20.13
C ASP A 301 -7.46 7.09 -20.33
N LEU A 302 -8.29 6.37 -19.57
CA LEU A 302 -8.47 4.93 -19.69
C LEU A 302 -9.76 4.59 -20.42
N VAL A 303 -9.65 3.69 -21.40
CA VAL A 303 -10.76 2.98 -22.06
C VAL A 303 -10.29 1.55 -22.31
N ASP A 304 -11.06 0.56 -21.83
CA ASP A 304 -10.79 -0.87 -22.03
C ASP A 304 -9.36 -1.31 -21.65
N ALA A 305 -8.79 -0.68 -20.63
CA ALA A 305 -7.43 -0.89 -20.17
C ALA A 305 -7.34 -0.87 -18.64
N ALA A 306 -6.24 -1.38 -18.12
CA ALA A 306 -5.87 -1.32 -16.72
C ALA A 306 -4.59 -0.50 -16.53
N VAL A 307 -4.43 0.09 -15.35
CA VAL A 307 -3.23 0.79 -14.93
C VAL A 307 -2.88 0.41 -13.50
N ALA A 308 -1.59 0.25 -13.21
CA ALA A 308 -1.08 0.08 -11.86
C ALA A 308 0.19 0.92 -11.68
N THR A 309 0.49 1.31 -10.44
CA THR A 309 1.67 2.12 -10.14
C THR A 309 2.43 1.56 -8.94
N SER A 310 3.67 1.15 -9.17
CA SER A 310 4.63 0.81 -8.11
C SER A 310 5.46 2.03 -7.75
N GLY A 311 5.79 2.22 -6.46
CA GLY A 311 6.60 3.36 -6.04
C GLY A 311 7.16 3.26 -4.63
N ASP A 312 8.18 4.06 -4.36
CA ASP A 312 8.97 4.06 -3.10
C ASP A 312 8.41 4.99 -2.00
N TYR A 313 7.44 5.84 -2.34
CA TYR A 313 7.08 7.02 -1.55
C TYR A 313 5.91 6.83 -0.59
N ARG A 314 5.07 5.80 -0.80
CA ARG A 314 3.95 5.47 0.09
C ARG A 314 4.27 4.36 1.09
N HIS A 315 5.15 3.43 0.72
CA HIS A 315 5.48 2.27 1.52
C HIS A 315 7.00 2.14 1.65
N TRP A 316 7.53 2.70 2.74
CA TRP A 316 8.95 2.69 3.07
C TRP A 316 9.19 2.45 4.56
N ALA A 317 10.39 2.01 4.91
CA ALA A 317 10.87 1.92 6.29
C ALA A 317 12.18 2.69 6.46
N ASP A 318 12.38 3.32 7.63
CA ASP A 318 13.66 3.94 8.01
C ASP A 318 14.58 2.87 8.60
N PHE A 319 15.71 2.62 7.92
CA PHE A 319 16.76 1.73 8.38
C PHE A 319 18.08 2.50 8.48
N GLY A 320 18.36 3.05 9.67
CA GLY A 320 19.65 3.71 9.93
C GLY A 320 19.77 5.10 9.31
N GLY A 321 18.65 5.80 9.08
CA GLY A 321 18.62 7.09 8.39
C GLY A 321 18.49 6.96 6.87
N GLU A 322 18.57 5.75 6.32
CA GLU A 322 18.23 5.46 4.93
C GLU A 322 16.75 5.04 4.82
N ARG A 323 16.04 5.62 3.85
CA ARG A 323 14.67 5.24 3.52
C ARG A 323 14.71 4.07 2.53
N LEU A 324 14.26 2.89 2.96
CA LEU A 324 14.23 1.69 2.13
C LEU A 324 12.81 1.44 1.59
N SER A 325 12.71 1.24 0.28
CA SER A 325 11.49 0.77 -0.39
C SER A 325 11.13 -0.64 0.09
N HIS A 326 9.84 -0.96 0.07
CA HIS A 326 9.34 -2.32 0.32
C HIS A 326 9.56 -3.26 -0.87
N THR A 327 9.87 -2.73 -2.06
CA THR A 327 10.21 -3.54 -3.22
C THR A 327 11.57 -4.18 -3.04
N MET A 328 11.64 -5.48 -3.27
CA MET A 328 12.87 -6.26 -3.21
C MET A 328 13.46 -6.41 -4.60
N ASP A 329 14.78 -6.33 -4.74
CA ASP A 329 15.50 -6.87 -5.88
C ASP A 329 15.80 -8.35 -5.58
N PRO A 330 15.12 -9.31 -6.25
CA PRO A 330 15.32 -10.72 -6.01
C PRO A 330 16.73 -11.18 -6.38
N ARG A 331 17.41 -10.48 -7.30
CA ARG A 331 18.74 -10.85 -7.78
C ARG A 331 19.82 -10.41 -6.80
N ALA A 332 19.62 -9.28 -6.13
CA ALA A 332 20.49 -8.82 -5.05
C ALA A 332 20.16 -9.46 -3.68
N GLY A 333 18.94 -9.99 -3.53
CA GLY A 333 18.45 -10.49 -2.23
C GLY A 333 18.27 -9.35 -1.21
N ALA A 334 17.98 -8.14 -1.66
CA ALA A 334 17.90 -6.97 -0.78
C ALA A 334 16.80 -5.99 -1.25
N PRO A 335 16.38 -5.02 -0.40
CA PRO A 335 15.53 -3.93 -0.84
C PRO A 335 16.14 -3.23 -2.05
N LEU A 336 15.31 -2.95 -3.05
CA LEU A 336 15.70 -2.24 -4.25
C LEU A 336 16.26 -0.87 -3.87
N ARG A 337 17.42 -0.55 -4.44
CA ARG A 337 18.08 0.77 -4.32
C ARG A 337 18.15 1.38 -5.70
N GLY A 338 17.97 2.69 -5.79
CA GLY A 338 18.09 3.42 -7.04
C GLY A 338 17.22 4.67 -7.05
N ASP A 339 17.22 5.34 -8.19
CA ASP A 339 16.64 6.66 -8.33
C ASP A 339 15.20 6.63 -8.89
N ILE A 340 14.65 5.46 -9.19
CA ILE A 340 13.27 5.34 -9.67
C ILE A 340 12.31 5.54 -8.49
N ALA A 341 11.56 6.63 -8.55
CA ALA A 341 10.57 6.98 -7.55
C ALA A 341 9.26 6.21 -7.77
N SER A 342 8.86 6.03 -9.03
CA SER A 342 7.68 5.25 -9.40
C SER A 342 7.72 4.74 -10.83
N VAL A 343 6.97 3.66 -11.07
CA VAL A 343 6.67 3.14 -12.40
C VAL A 343 5.17 2.92 -12.51
N THR A 344 4.55 3.53 -13.52
CA THR A 344 3.16 3.30 -13.91
C THR A 344 3.14 2.44 -15.17
N VAL A 345 2.33 1.39 -15.19
CA VAL A 345 2.17 0.49 -16.35
C VAL A 345 0.71 0.45 -16.76
N VAL A 346 0.44 0.57 -18.06
CA VAL A 346 -0.87 0.34 -18.67
C VAL A 346 -0.83 -0.99 -19.42
N ALA A 347 -1.83 -1.84 -19.18
CA ALA A 347 -1.95 -3.18 -19.76
C ALA A 347 -3.41 -3.60 -19.94
N PRO A 348 -3.71 -4.67 -20.71
CA PRO A 348 -5.09 -5.16 -20.88
C PRO A 348 -5.72 -5.69 -19.59
N THR A 349 -4.91 -6.24 -18.67
CA THR A 349 -5.35 -6.75 -17.36
C THR A 349 -4.65 -6.02 -16.24
N CYS A 350 -5.33 -5.85 -15.11
CA CYS A 350 -4.74 -5.17 -13.95
C CYS A 350 -3.75 -6.09 -13.24
N THR A 351 -3.93 -7.41 -13.31
CA THR A 351 -2.96 -8.42 -12.86
C THR A 351 -1.59 -8.21 -13.52
N ASP A 352 -1.56 -8.01 -14.85
CA ASP A 352 -0.32 -7.76 -15.57
C ASP A 352 0.25 -6.39 -15.24
N ALA A 353 -0.59 -5.33 -15.24
CA ALA A 353 -0.14 -3.99 -14.91
C ALA A 353 0.56 -3.94 -13.53
N ASP A 354 -0.02 -4.58 -12.50
CA ASP A 354 0.51 -4.63 -11.13
C ASP A 354 1.88 -5.36 -11.08
N ALA A 355 1.93 -6.55 -11.66
CA ALA A 355 3.15 -7.37 -11.68
C ALA A 355 4.29 -6.74 -12.49
N TYR A 356 4.00 -6.21 -13.68
CA TYR A 356 5.02 -5.53 -14.47
C TYR A 356 5.42 -4.19 -13.86
N ALA A 357 4.53 -3.42 -13.22
CA ALA A 357 4.96 -2.20 -12.52
C ALA A 357 6.05 -2.51 -11.47
N THR A 358 5.89 -3.62 -10.73
CA THR A 358 6.93 -4.10 -9.79
C THR A 358 8.19 -4.55 -10.55
N ALA A 359 8.04 -5.36 -11.59
CA ALA A 359 9.16 -5.91 -12.37
C ALA A 359 10.01 -4.83 -13.03
N LEU A 360 9.36 -3.85 -13.66
CA LEU A 360 10.00 -2.74 -14.37
C LEU A 360 10.74 -1.82 -13.39
N MET A 361 10.20 -1.63 -12.17
CA MET A 361 10.92 -0.91 -11.13
C MET A 361 12.25 -1.60 -10.77
N VAL A 362 12.25 -2.94 -10.71
CA VAL A 362 13.45 -3.76 -10.46
C VAL A 362 14.41 -3.82 -11.66
N LEU A 363 13.90 -3.83 -12.88
CA LEU A 363 14.72 -3.81 -14.11
C LEU A 363 15.45 -2.48 -14.32
N GLY A 364 14.89 -1.37 -13.82
CA GLY A 364 15.38 -0.03 -14.09
C GLY A 364 14.82 0.56 -15.37
N ALA A 365 14.92 1.88 -15.56
CA ALA A 365 14.18 2.59 -16.61
C ALA A 365 14.57 2.16 -18.04
N GLN A 366 15.86 1.98 -18.34
CA GLN A 366 16.30 1.61 -19.69
C GLN A 366 15.89 0.17 -20.06
N ALA A 367 16.30 -0.81 -19.24
CA ALA A 367 15.95 -2.22 -19.47
C ALA A 367 14.43 -2.45 -19.34
N GLY A 368 13.78 -1.68 -18.47
CA GLY A 368 12.34 -1.69 -18.26
C GLY A 368 11.56 -1.17 -19.45
N CYS A 369 11.91 -0.01 -20.04
CA CYS A 369 11.27 0.46 -21.28
C CYS A 369 11.44 -0.57 -22.41
N ALA A 370 12.65 -1.09 -22.60
CA ALA A 370 12.90 -2.10 -23.63
C ALA A 370 12.08 -3.38 -23.39
N HIS A 371 11.87 -3.78 -22.13
CA HIS A 371 10.99 -4.90 -21.80
C HIS A 371 9.52 -4.58 -22.09
N ALA A 372 9.02 -3.42 -21.64
CA ALA A 372 7.65 -2.98 -21.88
C ALA A 372 7.30 -2.98 -23.37
N GLU A 373 8.16 -2.42 -24.21
CA GLU A 373 7.98 -2.39 -25.67
C GLU A 373 7.91 -3.79 -26.29
N ARG A 374 8.78 -4.72 -25.87
CA ARG A 374 8.77 -6.11 -26.36
C ARG A 374 7.48 -6.85 -26.00
N HIS A 375 6.82 -6.46 -24.92
CA HIS A 375 5.60 -7.10 -24.42
C HIS A 375 4.33 -6.29 -24.73
N GLY A 376 4.43 -5.20 -25.51
CA GLY A 376 3.29 -4.37 -25.88
C GLY A 376 2.65 -3.65 -24.68
N LEU A 377 3.45 -3.26 -23.70
CA LEU A 377 3.02 -2.51 -22.52
C LEU A 377 3.40 -1.03 -22.69
N ASP A 378 2.56 -0.14 -22.17
CA ASP A 378 2.93 1.27 -22.01
C ASP A 378 3.41 1.49 -20.59
N ALA A 379 4.56 2.16 -20.42
CA ALA A 379 5.09 2.45 -19.09
C ALA A 379 5.64 3.86 -18.97
N LEU A 380 5.41 4.46 -17.81
CA LEU A 380 5.97 5.75 -17.40
C LEU A 380 6.82 5.55 -16.14
N PHE A 381 8.09 5.88 -16.23
CA PHE A 381 9.03 5.91 -15.12
C PHE A 381 9.17 7.34 -14.64
N VAL A 382 9.11 7.54 -13.33
CA VAL A 382 9.50 8.79 -12.68
C VAL A 382 10.80 8.54 -11.93
N VAL A 383 11.83 9.30 -12.29
CA VAL A 383 13.20 9.15 -11.81
C VAL A 383 13.60 10.42 -11.05
N ARG A 384 14.25 10.26 -9.91
CA ARG A 384 14.86 11.34 -9.13
C ARG A 384 16.18 11.73 -9.80
N ASP A 385 16.35 13.02 -10.05
CA ASP A 385 17.57 13.60 -10.62
C ASP A 385 18.00 14.78 -9.72
N GLY A 386 18.77 14.47 -8.68
CA GLY A 386 19.02 15.37 -7.57
C GLY A 386 17.71 15.74 -6.85
N ASP A 387 17.42 17.04 -6.79
CA ASP A 387 16.17 17.57 -6.20
C ASP A 387 14.99 17.60 -7.20
N ALA A 388 15.24 17.29 -8.48
CA ALA A 388 14.23 17.30 -9.54
C ALA A 388 13.65 15.89 -9.80
N LEU A 389 12.49 15.87 -10.46
CA LEU A 389 11.89 14.65 -11.00
C LEU A 389 11.95 14.70 -12.53
N ARG A 390 12.30 13.58 -13.16
CA ARG A 390 12.31 13.41 -14.61
C ARG A 390 11.45 12.21 -14.98
N THR A 391 10.72 12.35 -16.08
CA THR A 391 9.90 11.30 -16.67
C THR A 391 10.64 10.60 -17.80
N ILE A 392 10.46 9.28 -17.91
CA ILE A 392 10.89 8.47 -19.05
C ILE A 392 9.71 7.59 -19.41
N GLY A 393 9.19 7.72 -20.62
CA GLY A 393 8.05 6.92 -21.06
C GLY A 393 8.39 6.02 -22.24
N CYS A 394 7.59 4.98 -22.42
CA CYS A 394 7.58 4.10 -23.60
C CYS A 394 6.13 3.76 -23.98
N GLY A 395 5.93 3.31 -25.21
CA GLY A 395 4.60 3.11 -25.77
C GLY A 395 3.80 4.42 -25.83
N ALA A 396 2.57 4.42 -25.33
CA ALA A 396 1.71 5.60 -25.24
C ALA A 396 2.32 6.76 -24.40
N PHE A 397 3.35 6.49 -23.60
CA PHE A 397 4.07 7.50 -22.83
C PHE A 397 5.35 8.02 -23.50
N ALA A 398 5.69 7.59 -24.71
CA ALA A 398 6.94 8.00 -25.37
C ALA A 398 7.10 9.53 -25.49
N ASP A 399 5.98 10.26 -25.64
CA ASP A 399 5.94 11.72 -25.72
C ASP A 399 5.69 12.41 -24.37
N ALA A 400 5.76 11.67 -23.24
CA ALA A 400 5.63 12.27 -21.92
C ALA A 400 6.83 13.19 -21.65
N GLY A 401 6.65 14.49 -21.95
CA GLY A 401 7.63 15.54 -21.67
C GLY A 401 8.04 15.59 -20.19
N PRO A 402 9.09 16.36 -19.85
CA PRO A 402 9.59 16.44 -18.48
C PRO A 402 8.47 16.84 -17.51
N ALA A 403 8.38 16.14 -16.37
CA ALA A 403 7.49 16.53 -15.27
C ALA A 403 7.80 17.97 -14.84
N GLY A 404 6.83 18.87 -15.05
CA GLY A 404 6.95 20.29 -14.73
C GLY A 404 6.74 20.61 -13.25
#